data_AF-A0A8C3IBT1-F1
#
_entry.id   AF-A0A8C3IBT1-F1
#
_cell.length_a   1.000
_cell.length_b   1.000
_cell.length_c   1.000
_cell.angle_alpha   90.00
_cell.angle_beta   90.00
_cell.angle_gamma   90.00
#
_symmetry.space_group_name_H-M   'P 1'
#
loop_
_entity.id
_entity.type
_entity.pdbx_description
1 polymer ?
#
loop_
_entity_poly.entity_id
_entity_poly.type
_entity_poly.pdbx_seq_one_letter_code
_entity_poly.pdbx_strand_id
1 'polypeptide(L)'
;MEFVYALLVLVLAVFVAAFILLVVGTIYFDLSNSEIPLGVDQPVRLRIVHSILIGTAVLGKILEKLGLCSQLRFTRYMRRGKKLGEDPKLFIKDLQFGKVPVRIYQPRTPSAGRRRGVIYFHGGGWMFGSIDSYEPVCRYIARESESVVVSVEYRLAPEHTYPAQYEDCLTATTHFMKTAEDYGVDPACIIISGDSAGGNLAAAVCQTLFIKDTGKPSNSIYGTDFIRFPDHRIDQTVRRTIMKKLDGLPKQHLFTQHEEPSNRNLVTQYDDHYNRHGYNPVLPPLRRWNGQKLAWLPEKSDFPIFEPPTNYGLFEQLMKKWTHQEAGVMNSVYTVSYEMPPVSAFAVRRRPVTNYHRSPRDGQHLPHNLSASLECDGAPKCLQAPG
;
A
#
# COMPACT_ATOMS: atom_id res chain seq x y z
N MET A 1 -36.40 32.16 -44.32
CA MET A 1 -36.11 32.24 -42.86
C MET A 1 -36.82 31.12 -42.11
N GLU A 2 -38.15 30.98 -42.21
CA GLU A 2 -38.90 29.94 -41.48
C GLU A 2 -38.51 28.50 -41.85
N PHE A 3 -38.30 28.19 -43.13
CA PHE A 3 -37.88 26.85 -43.56
C PHE A 3 -36.52 26.44 -42.99
N VAL A 4 -35.56 27.36 -42.95
CA VAL A 4 -34.22 27.13 -42.39
C VAL A 4 -34.30 26.93 -40.88
N TYR A 5 -35.15 27.69 -40.20
CA TYR A 5 -35.41 27.54 -38.77
C TYR A 5 -36.06 26.18 -38.44
N ALA A 6 -37.09 25.79 -39.19
CA ALA A 6 -37.75 24.49 -39.04
C ALA A 6 -36.78 23.32 -39.26
N LEU A 7 -35.89 23.43 -40.27
CA LEU A 7 -34.86 22.43 -40.54
C LEU A 7 -33.84 22.34 -39.39
N LEU A 8 -33.38 23.48 -38.85
CA LEU A 8 -32.47 23.51 -37.70
C LEU A 8 -33.09 22.89 -36.44
N VAL A 9 -34.36 23.17 -36.16
CA VAL A 9 -35.10 22.57 -35.03
C VAL A 9 -35.24 21.06 -35.22
N LEU A 10 -35.55 20.60 -36.43
CA LEU A 10 -35.66 19.17 -36.73
C LEU A 10 -34.31 18.45 -36.56
N VAL A 11 -33.22 19.02 -37.09
CA VAL A 11 -31.87 18.47 -36.93
C VAL A 11 -31.50 18.39 -35.46
N LEU A 12 -31.74 19.46 -34.69
CA LEU A 12 -31.50 19.45 -33.25
C LEU A 12 -32.31 18.37 -32.53
N ALA A 13 -33.60 18.22 -32.85
CA ALA A 13 -34.46 17.21 -32.26
C ALA A 13 -33.97 15.78 -32.56
N VAL A 14 -33.52 15.51 -33.80
CA VAL A 14 -32.95 14.21 -34.19
C VAL A 14 -31.65 13.93 -33.43
N PHE A 15 -30.77 14.92 -33.30
CA PHE A 15 -29.54 14.79 -32.51
C PHE A 15 -29.82 14.52 -31.04
N VAL A 16 -30.79 15.21 -30.44
CA VAL A 16 -31.21 15.01 -29.05
C VAL A 16 -31.80 13.60 -28.87
N ALA A 17 -32.66 13.15 -29.79
CA ALA A 17 -33.26 11.82 -29.73
C ALA A 17 -32.20 10.70 -29.89
N ALA A 18 -31.28 10.84 -30.85
CA ALA A 18 -30.18 9.89 -31.03
C ALA A 18 -29.26 9.84 -29.80
N PHE A 19 -28.98 10.99 -29.20
CA PHE A 19 -28.20 11.08 -27.96
C PHE A 19 -28.91 10.38 -26.79
N ILE A 20 -30.22 10.60 -26.62
CA ILE A 20 -31.02 9.92 -25.60
C ILE A 20 -31.00 8.39 -25.81
N LEU A 21 -31.18 7.93 -27.05
CA LEU A 21 -31.14 6.49 -27.37
C LEU A 21 -29.78 5.88 -27.10
N LEU A 22 -28.68 6.59 -27.40
CA LEU A 22 -27.33 6.12 -27.08
C LEU A 22 -27.12 6.01 -25.56
N VAL A 23 -27.55 7.01 -24.79
CA VAL A 23 -27.49 6.97 -23.32
C VAL A 23 -28.31 5.80 -22.77
N VAL A 24 -29.56 5.64 -23.21
CA VAL A 24 -30.44 4.53 -22.80
C VAL A 24 -29.85 3.18 -23.21
N GLY A 25 -29.27 3.07 -24.41
CA GLY A 25 -28.60 1.87 -24.90
C GLY A 25 -27.37 1.51 -24.06
N THR A 26 -26.54 2.48 -23.69
CA THR A 26 -25.38 2.25 -22.81
C THR A 26 -25.80 1.83 -21.40
N ILE A 27 -26.86 2.44 -20.86
CA ILE A 27 -27.45 2.05 -19.56
C ILE A 27 -27.98 0.62 -19.66
N TYR A 28 -28.75 0.28 -20.69
CA TYR A 28 -29.27 -1.07 -20.89
C TYR A 28 -28.14 -2.10 -21.03
N PHE A 29 -27.13 -1.81 -21.85
CA PHE A 29 -25.98 -2.68 -22.05
C PHE A 29 -25.23 -2.94 -20.74
N ASP A 30 -24.97 -1.89 -19.95
CA ASP A 30 -24.35 -2.02 -18.63
C ASP A 30 -25.25 -2.86 -17.70
N LEU A 31 -26.54 -2.54 -17.61
CA LEU A 31 -27.52 -3.29 -16.83
C LEU A 31 -27.59 -4.78 -17.20
N SER A 32 -27.42 -5.14 -18.47
CA SER A 32 -27.43 -6.54 -18.93
C SER A 32 -26.13 -7.27 -18.63
N ASN A 33 -25.00 -6.56 -18.56
CA ASN A 33 -23.67 -7.18 -18.45
C ASN A 33 -23.03 -7.04 -17.06
N SER A 34 -23.53 -6.18 -16.15
CA SER A 34 -22.98 -6.12 -14.79
C SER A 34 -23.40 -7.36 -13.98
N GLU A 35 -22.42 -8.13 -13.52
CA GLU A 35 -22.64 -9.17 -12.51
C GLU A 35 -22.83 -8.49 -11.15
N ILE A 36 -23.95 -8.78 -10.47
CA ILE A 36 -24.18 -8.30 -9.10
C ILE A 36 -23.64 -9.35 -8.14
N PRO A 37 -22.85 -8.96 -7.13
CA PRO A 37 -22.42 -9.86 -6.08
C PRO A 37 -23.61 -10.53 -5.39
N LEU A 38 -23.50 -11.82 -5.09
CA LEU A 38 -24.50 -12.55 -4.31
C LEU A 38 -24.63 -11.91 -2.92
N GLY A 39 -25.86 -11.71 -2.45
CA GLY A 39 -26.16 -11.12 -1.13
C GLY A 39 -26.57 -9.64 -1.11
N VAL A 40 -26.82 -9.02 -2.28
CA VAL A 40 -27.40 -7.66 -2.34
C VAL A 40 -28.92 -7.75 -2.31
N ASP A 41 -29.55 -7.20 -1.26
CA ASP A 41 -31.02 -7.22 -1.08
C ASP A 41 -31.78 -6.48 -2.18
N GLN A 42 -31.16 -5.44 -2.77
CA GLN A 42 -31.80 -4.55 -3.73
C GLN A 42 -30.98 -4.39 -5.02
N PRO A 43 -30.88 -5.46 -5.83
CA PRO A 43 -30.00 -5.50 -7.01
C PRO A 43 -30.39 -4.45 -8.06
N VAL A 44 -31.68 -4.20 -8.25
CA VAL A 44 -32.20 -3.21 -9.21
C VAL A 44 -31.80 -1.79 -8.81
N ARG A 45 -31.83 -1.45 -7.53
CA ARG A 45 -31.43 -0.11 -7.07
C ARG A 45 -29.94 0.13 -7.27
N LEU A 46 -29.11 -0.86 -6.96
CA LEU A 46 -27.67 -0.78 -7.18
C LEU A 46 -27.36 -0.57 -8.67
N ARG A 47 -28.04 -1.33 -9.54
CA ARG A 47 -27.98 -1.19 -10.99
C ARG A 47 -28.32 0.23 -11.46
N ILE A 48 -29.44 0.80 -11.02
CA ILE A 48 -29.84 2.17 -11.36
C ILE A 48 -28.77 3.18 -10.92
N VAL A 49 -28.26 3.07 -9.69
CA VAL A 49 -27.22 3.97 -9.17
C VAL A 49 -25.93 3.86 -9.99
N HIS A 50 -25.52 2.64 -10.32
CA HIS A 50 -24.33 2.37 -11.14
C HIS A 50 -24.46 2.98 -12.54
N SER A 51 -25.59 2.75 -13.20
CA SER A 51 -25.85 3.27 -14.54
C SER A 51 -25.94 4.79 -14.57
N ILE A 52 -26.51 5.43 -13.54
CA ILE A 52 -26.49 6.90 -13.42
C ILE A 52 -25.05 7.41 -13.28
N LEU A 53 -24.22 6.74 -12.46
CA LEU A 53 -22.83 7.15 -12.24
C LEU A 53 -22.00 7.03 -13.52
N ILE A 54 -22.10 5.90 -14.23
CA ILE A 54 -21.42 5.68 -15.51
C ILE A 54 -21.95 6.63 -16.58
N GLY A 55 -23.27 6.74 -16.73
CA GLY A 55 -23.90 7.60 -17.72
C GLY A 55 -23.48 9.07 -17.56
N THR A 56 -23.41 9.56 -16.32
CA THR A 56 -22.90 10.91 -16.02
C THR A 56 -21.44 11.07 -16.44
N ALA A 57 -20.59 10.07 -16.17
CA ALA A 57 -19.19 10.11 -16.56
C ALA A 57 -19.00 10.07 -18.09
N VAL A 58 -19.76 9.24 -18.80
CA VAL A 58 -19.73 9.12 -20.27
C VAL A 58 -20.20 10.42 -20.92
N LEU A 59 -21.33 10.97 -20.45
CA LEU A 59 -21.82 12.25 -20.94
C LEU A 59 -20.81 13.39 -20.69
N GLY A 60 -20.20 13.41 -19.51
CA GLY A 60 -19.11 14.36 -19.23
C GLY A 60 -17.94 14.25 -20.20
N LYS A 61 -17.53 13.02 -20.59
CA LYS A 61 -16.49 12.82 -21.62
C LYS A 61 -16.93 13.30 -23.00
N ILE A 62 -18.19 13.07 -23.38
CA ILE A 62 -18.72 13.54 -24.67
C ILE A 62 -18.68 15.08 -24.71
N LEU A 63 -19.17 15.75 -23.66
CA LEU A 63 -19.14 17.22 -23.58
C LEU A 63 -17.72 17.79 -23.60
N GLU A 64 -16.77 17.09 -22.97
CA GLU A 64 -15.36 17.47 -23.01
C GLU A 64 -14.76 17.32 -24.41
N LYS A 65 -15.07 16.23 -25.13
CA LYS A 65 -14.63 16.04 -26.52
C LYS A 65 -15.26 17.03 -27.50
N LEU A 66 -16.47 17.52 -27.20
CA LEU A 66 -17.13 18.59 -27.94
C LEU A 66 -16.61 19.99 -27.57
N GLY A 67 -15.73 20.11 -26.58
CA GLY A 67 -15.18 21.41 -26.12
C GLY A 67 -16.17 22.27 -25.34
N LEU A 68 -17.32 21.73 -24.91
CA LEU A 68 -18.36 22.48 -24.22
C LEU A 68 -18.06 22.70 -22.73
N CYS A 69 -17.58 21.65 -22.05
CA CYS A 69 -17.17 21.71 -20.65
C CYS A 69 -16.23 20.56 -20.29
N SER A 70 -15.33 20.76 -19.34
CA SER A 70 -14.50 19.65 -18.82
C SER A 70 -15.36 18.59 -18.12
N GLN A 71 -14.99 17.32 -18.31
CA GLN A 71 -15.66 16.18 -17.69
C GLN A 71 -15.75 16.36 -16.17
N LEU A 72 -14.69 16.88 -15.56
CA LEU A 72 -14.62 17.09 -14.11
C LEU A 72 -15.64 18.13 -13.65
N ARG A 73 -15.69 19.30 -14.30
CA ARG A 73 -16.65 20.38 -13.95
C ARG A 73 -18.08 19.92 -14.13
N PHE A 74 -18.38 19.22 -15.23
CA PHE A 74 -19.69 18.63 -15.47
C PHE A 74 -20.07 17.64 -14.38
N THR A 75 -19.16 16.71 -14.05
CA THR A 75 -19.41 15.68 -13.04
C THR A 75 -19.61 16.30 -11.65
N ARG A 76 -18.83 17.33 -11.29
CA ARG A 76 -19.02 18.08 -10.03
C ARG A 76 -20.38 18.79 -10.01
N TYR A 77 -20.79 19.40 -11.11
CA TYR A 77 -22.10 20.05 -11.21
C TYR A 77 -23.25 19.05 -11.06
N MET A 78 -23.20 17.93 -11.79
CA MET A 78 -24.23 16.90 -11.73
C MET A 78 -24.32 16.22 -10.37
N ARG A 79 -23.19 16.08 -9.68
CA ARG A 79 -23.10 15.50 -8.33
C ARG A 79 -23.22 16.55 -7.22
N ARG A 80 -23.45 17.82 -7.56
CA ARG A 80 -23.68 18.88 -6.58
C ARG A 80 -24.98 18.55 -5.85
N GLY A 81 -24.87 18.29 -4.56
CA GLY A 81 -26.06 18.09 -3.72
C GLY A 81 -26.95 19.33 -3.78
N LYS A 82 -28.26 19.12 -3.69
CA LYS A 82 -29.16 20.23 -3.41
C LYS A 82 -29.13 20.46 -1.90
N LYS A 83 -28.93 21.71 -1.48
CA LYS A 83 -29.08 22.09 -0.08
C LYS A 83 -30.48 21.68 0.38
N LEU A 84 -30.54 20.87 1.41
CA LEU A 84 -31.80 20.41 1.97
C LEU A 84 -32.44 21.55 2.77
N GLY A 85 -33.77 21.60 2.79
CA GLY A 85 -34.53 22.57 3.59
C GLY A 85 -34.33 22.37 5.10
N GLU A 86 -35.01 23.16 5.92
CA GLU A 86 -34.88 23.06 7.37
C GLU A 86 -35.16 21.64 7.90
N ASP A 87 -34.49 21.29 8.99
CA ASP A 87 -34.69 20.03 9.68
C ASP A 87 -35.37 20.29 11.03
N PRO A 88 -36.54 19.70 11.31
CA PRO A 88 -37.25 19.94 12.58
C PRO A 88 -36.52 19.32 13.78
N LYS A 89 -35.62 18.36 13.56
CA LYS A 89 -34.89 17.64 14.63
C LYS A 89 -33.46 18.14 14.82
N LEU A 90 -32.91 18.87 13.85
CA LEU A 90 -31.51 19.30 13.87
C LEU A 90 -31.40 20.83 13.81
N PHE A 91 -30.44 21.39 14.55
CA PHE A 91 -29.85 22.69 14.26
C PHE A 91 -28.71 22.47 13.26
N ILE A 92 -28.80 23.15 12.12
CA ILE A 92 -27.81 23.05 11.05
C ILE A 92 -27.18 24.42 10.85
N LYS A 93 -25.85 24.50 10.93
CA LYS A 93 -25.13 25.77 10.82
C LYS A 93 -23.84 25.60 10.02
N ASP A 94 -23.65 26.51 9.05
CA ASP A 94 -22.40 26.65 8.31
C ASP A 94 -21.45 27.56 9.09
N LEU A 95 -20.22 27.10 9.30
CA LEU A 95 -19.16 27.76 10.07
C LEU A 95 -17.81 27.61 9.37
N GLN A 96 -16.77 28.22 9.94
CA GLN A 96 -15.39 27.98 9.54
C GLN A 96 -14.55 27.60 10.74
N PHE A 97 -13.83 26.48 10.63
CA PHE A 97 -12.84 26.04 11.61
C PHE A 97 -11.45 26.41 11.08
N GLY A 98 -10.89 27.48 11.62
CA GLY A 98 -9.73 28.15 11.02
C GLY A 98 -10.13 28.78 9.68
N LYS A 99 -9.62 28.23 8.57
CA LYS A 99 -9.99 28.65 7.20
C LYS A 99 -10.80 27.59 6.44
N VAL A 100 -11.19 26.52 7.13
CA VAL A 100 -11.87 25.37 6.52
C VAL A 100 -13.37 25.50 6.73
N PRO A 101 -14.19 25.58 5.67
CA PRO A 101 -15.64 25.58 5.82
C PRO A 101 -16.14 24.26 6.38
N VAL A 102 -17.07 24.33 7.32
CA VAL A 102 -17.70 23.16 7.93
C VAL A 102 -19.21 23.37 8.08
N ARG A 103 -19.98 22.29 8.07
CA ARG A 103 -21.41 22.30 8.42
C ARG A 103 -21.62 21.44 9.65
N ILE A 104 -22.20 22.04 10.69
CA ILE A 104 -22.54 21.36 11.94
C ILE A 104 -24.00 20.94 11.91
N TYR A 105 -24.25 19.70 12.34
CA TYR A 105 -25.58 19.13 12.57
C TYR A 105 -25.70 18.76 14.04
N GLN A 106 -26.54 19.48 14.77
CA GLN A 106 -26.72 19.30 16.21
C GLN A 106 -28.15 18.90 16.54
N PRO A 107 -28.40 17.80 17.27
CA PRO A 107 -29.75 17.45 17.69
C PRO A 107 -30.42 18.53 18.54
N ARG A 108 -31.70 18.80 18.30
CA ARG A 108 -32.52 19.77 19.07
C ARG A 108 -32.97 19.23 20.42
N THR A 109 -33.12 17.91 20.55
CA THR A 109 -33.60 17.26 21.78
C THR A 109 -32.68 17.57 22.95
N PRO A 110 -33.15 18.13 24.08
CA PRO A 110 -32.31 18.39 25.23
C PRO A 110 -31.55 17.12 25.67
N SER A 111 -30.26 17.26 25.96
CA SER A 111 -29.44 16.17 26.45
C SER A 111 -29.20 16.36 27.95
N ALA A 112 -29.26 15.27 28.73
CA ALA A 112 -28.93 15.29 30.16
C ALA A 112 -27.44 15.54 30.43
N GLY A 113 -26.59 15.44 29.40
CA GLY A 113 -25.15 15.69 29.48
C GLY A 113 -24.55 16.06 28.13
N ARG A 114 -23.22 16.08 28.06
CA ARG A 114 -22.50 16.31 26.81
C ARG A 114 -22.69 15.14 25.85
N ARG A 115 -22.82 15.44 24.56
CA ARG A 115 -23.03 14.45 23.49
C ARG A 115 -21.71 13.95 22.93
N ARG A 116 -21.78 12.89 22.12
CA ARG A 116 -20.67 12.47 21.28
C ARG A 116 -20.51 13.43 20.10
N GLY A 117 -19.27 13.59 19.65
CA GLY A 117 -18.93 14.33 18.45
C GLY A 117 -18.57 13.38 17.32
N VAL A 118 -18.99 13.68 16.10
CA VAL A 118 -18.60 12.95 14.90
C VAL A 118 -18.07 13.94 13.88
N ILE A 119 -16.84 13.75 13.44
CA ILE A 119 -16.27 14.49 12.31
C ILE A 119 -16.41 13.60 11.08
N TYR A 120 -16.99 14.15 10.01
CA TYR A 120 -17.26 13.41 8.79
C TYR A 120 -16.50 14.02 7.61
N PHE A 121 -15.63 13.23 7.00
CA PHE A 121 -14.95 13.56 5.75
C PHE A 121 -15.64 12.86 4.60
N HIS A 122 -16.16 13.64 3.66
CA HIS A 122 -16.87 13.08 2.52
C HIS A 122 -15.94 12.33 1.57
N GLY A 123 -16.44 11.30 0.89
CA GLY A 123 -15.76 10.61 -0.20
C GLY A 123 -15.76 11.40 -1.51
N GLY A 124 -15.33 10.73 -2.59
CA GLY A 124 -15.29 11.32 -3.94
C GLY A 124 -13.91 11.39 -4.58
N GLY A 125 -12.99 10.48 -4.23
CA GLY A 125 -11.67 10.39 -4.89
C GLY A 125 -10.86 11.69 -4.82
N TRP A 126 -11.06 12.49 -3.76
CA TRP A 126 -10.47 13.83 -3.56
C TRP A 126 -10.82 14.87 -4.64
N MET A 127 -11.64 14.53 -5.62
CA MET A 127 -12.02 15.38 -6.76
C MET A 127 -13.51 15.73 -6.77
N PHE A 128 -14.32 14.98 -6.05
CA PHE A 128 -15.78 15.09 -6.00
C PHE A 128 -16.25 15.16 -4.55
N GLY A 129 -17.54 15.49 -4.38
CA GLY A 129 -18.18 15.62 -3.08
C GLY A 129 -18.23 17.07 -2.60
N SER A 130 -19.09 17.29 -1.62
CA SER A 130 -19.35 18.56 -0.95
C SER A 130 -20.24 18.31 0.27
N ILE A 131 -20.25 19.23 1.22
CA ILE A 131 -21.15 19.24 2.38
C ILE A 131 -22.62 19.16 1.97
N ASP A 132 -23.01 19.71 0.81
CA ASP A 132 -24.38 19.63 0.30
C ASP A 132 -24.71 18.21 -0.20
N SER A 133 -23.80 17.57 -0.93
CA SER A 133 -24.00 16.19 -1.44
C SER A 133 -24.01 15.13 -0.33
N TYR A 134 -23.32 15.39 0.77
CA TYR A 134 -23.22 14.48 1.92
C TYR A 134 -24.13 14.85 3.09
N GLU A 135 -24.95 15.89 2.93
CA GLU A 135 -25.91 16.32 3.95
C GLU A 135 -26.89 15.22 4.38
N PRO A 136 -27.49 14.40 3.49
CA PRO A 136 -28.37 13.32 3.91
C PRO A 136 -27.70 12.32 4.88
N VAL A 137 -26.44 11.97 4.60
CA VAL A 137 -25.66 11.04 5.43
C VAL A 137 -25.34 11.68 6.78
N CYS A 138 -24.91 12.94 6.80
CA CYS A 138 -24.58 13.64 8.04
C CYS A 138 -25.82 13.86 8.93
N ARG A 139 -26.97 14.22 8.33
CA ARG A 139 -28.24 14.32 9.05
C ARG A 139 -28.67 12.97 9.62
N TYR A 140 -28.56 11.89 8.84
CA TYR A 140 -28.88 10.54 9.30
C TYR A 140 -28.02 10.17 10.52
N ILE A 141 -26.69 10.33 10.41
CA ILE A 141 -25.77 10.06 11.53
C ILE A 141 -26.15 10.88 12.75
N ALA A 142 -26.38 12.20 12.60
CA ALA A 142 -26.72 13.08 13.72
C ALA A 142 -28.00 12.65 14.45
N ARG A 143 -29.03 12.23 13.71
CA ARG A 143 -30.32 11.79 14.27
C ARG A 143 -30.21 10.44 14.97
N GLU A 144 -29.67 9.44 14.27
CA GLU A 144 -29.69 8.05 14.76
C GLU A 144 -28.68 7.81 15.88
N SER A 145 -27.58 8.58 15.91
CA SER A 145 -26.57 8.49 16.97
C SER A 145 -26.72 9.54 18.07
N GLU A 146 -27.71 10.43 17.97
CA GLU A 146 -27.89 11.61 18.82
C GLU A 146 -26.59 12.40 19.07
N SER A 147 -25.73 12.43 18.05
CA SER A 147 -24.39 13.03 18.12
C SER A 147 -24.34 14.36 17.36
N VAL A 148 -23.41 15.23 17.75
CA VAL A 148 -23.10 16.43 16.97
C VAL A 148 -22.18 16.03 15.82
N VAL A 149 -22.62 16.24 14.58
CA VAL A 149 -21.84 15.89 13.38
C VAL A 149 -21.26 17.14 12.76
N VAL A 150 -19.96 17.13 12.46
CA VAL A 150 -19.23 18.18 11.73
C VAL A 150 -18.82 17.61 10.37
N SER A 151 -19.46 18.09 9.31
CA SER A 151 -19.07 17.77 7.94
C SER A 151 -18.05 18.79 7.44
N VAL A 152 -16.91 18.32 6.92
CA VAL A 152 -15.79 19.17 6.49
C VAL A 152 -15.79 19.36 4.97
N GLU A 153 -15.82 20.60 4.52
CA GLU A 153 -15.66 20.99 3.11
C GLU A 153 -14.18 21.20 2.81
N TYR A 154 -13.45 20.10 2.62
CA TYR A 154 -12.03 20.16 2.29
C TYR A 154 -11.79 20.51 0.82
N ARG A 155 -10.65 21.13 0.51
CA ARG A 155 -10.29 21.54 -0.86
C ARG A 155 -10.11 20.34 -1.80
N LEU A 156 -10.57 20.45 -3.04
CA LEU A 156 -10.57 19.34 -4.02
C LEU A 156 -9.42 19.44 -5.04
N ALA A 157 -8.96 18.28 -5.50
CA ALA A 157 -8.06 18.14 -6.64
C ALA A 157 -8.86 18.26 -7.95
N PRO A 158 -8.25 18.77 -9.04
CA PRO A 158 -6.83 19.09 -9.21
C PRO A 158 -6.42 20.50 -8.77
N GLU A 159 -7.35 21.39 -8.42
CA GLU A 159 -7.05 22.77 -8.02
C GLU A 159 -6.16 22.82 -6.77
N HIS A 160 -6.38 21.88 -5.85
CA HIS A 160 -5.58 21.67 -4.67
C HIS A 160 -5.20 20.20 -4.57
N THR A 161 -3.95 19.87 -4.90
CA THR A 161 -3.43 18.52 -4.77
C THR A 161 -3.07 18.19 -3.32
N TYR A 162 -2.75 16.92 -3.05
CA TYR A 162 -2.17 16.51 -1.78
C TYR A 162 -0.97 17.42 -1.41
N PRO A 163 -0.85 17.89 -0.15
CA PRO A 163 -1.59 17.48 1.05
C PRO A 163 -2.82 18.34 1.43
N ALA A 164 -3.33 19.21 0.55
CA ALA A 164 -4.34 20.21 0.92
C ALA A 164 -5.59 19.64 1.61
N GLN A 165 -6.16 18.55 1.08
CA GLN A 165 -7.32 17.85 1.67
C GLN A 165 -7.05 17.43 3.11
N TYR A 166 -5.87 16.84 3.31
CA TYR A 166 -5.44 16.30 4.59
C TYR A 166 -5.18 17.41 5.60
N GLU A 167 -4.55 18.51 5.20
CA GLU A 167 -4.33 19.69 6.04
C GLU A 167 -5.65 20.31 6.49
N ASP A 168 -6.63 20.42 5.58
CA ASP A 168 -7.96 20.96 5.90
C ASP A 168 -8.67 20.07 6.93
N CYS A 169 -8.67 18.75 6.70
CA CYS A 169 -9.27 17.77 7.61
C CYS A 169 -8.59 17.80 8.99
N LEU A 170 -7.26 17.81 9.04
CA LEU A 170 -6.49 17.89 10.29
C LEU A 170 -6.76 19.20 11.03
N THR A 171 -6.84 20.32 10.31
CA THR A 171 -7.13 21.64 10.88
C THR A 171 -8.53 21.69 11.47
N ALA A 172 -9.54 21.25 10.72
CA ALA A 172 -10.93 21.20 11.18
C ALA A 172 -11.07 20.29 12.41
N THR A 173 -10.43 19.12 12.39
CA THR A 173 -10.45 18.19 13.52
C THR A 173 -9.78 18.77 14.76
N THR A 174 -8.58 19.34 14.60
CA THR A 174 -7.84 19.93 15.74
C THR A 174 -8.61 21.10 16.34
N HIS A 175 -9.28 21.91 15.50
CA HIS A 175 -10.13 23.00 15.97
C HIS A 175 -11.33 22.45 16.76
N PHE A 176 -12.07 21.50 16.19
CA PHE A 176 -13.24 20.92 16.82
C PHE A 176 -12.92 20.26 18.17
N MET A 177 -11.82 19.51 18.26
CA MET A 177 -11.40 18.88 19.52
C MET A 177 -11.09 19.90 20.62
N LYS A 178 -10.59 21.09 20.26
CA LYS A 178 -10.31 22.18 21.22
C LYS A 178 -11.57 22.93 21.67
N THR A 179 -12.57 23.02 20.81
CA THR A 179 -13.81 23.79 21.03
C THR A 179 -15.02 22.87 21.19
N ALA A 180 -14.84 21.58 21.46
CA ALA A 180 -15.93 20.59 21.46
C ALA A 180 -17.01 20.94 22.49
N GLU A 181 -16.60 21.42 23.65
CA GLU A 181 -17.52 21.79 24.74
C GLU A 181 -18.48 22.93 24.34
N ASP A 182 -18.06 23.85 23.47
CA ASP A 182 -18.89 24.95 22.96
C ASP A 182 -20.09 24.44 22.16
N TYR A 183 -19.97 23.23 21.59
CA TYR A 183 -21.04 22.55 20.87
C TYR A 183 -21.80 21.53 21.73
N GLY A 184 -21.55 21.52 23.05
CA GLY A 184 -22.12 20.55 23.98
C GLY A 184 -21.61 19.12 23.74
N VAL A 185 -20.40 18.98 23.19
CA VAL A 185 -19.75 17.70 22.93
C VAL A 185 -18.74 17.39 24.02
N ASP A 186 -18.66 16.12 24.43
CA ASP A 186 -17.64 15.62 25.33
C ASP A 186 -16.33 15.43 24.54
N PRO A 187 -15.24 16.15 24.88
CA PRO A 187 -13.95 16.02 24.21
C PRO A 187 -13.38 14.60 24.25
N ALA A 188 -13.75 13.80 25.26
CA ALA A 188 -13.33 12.40 25.38
C ALA A 188 -14.08 11.45 24.43
N CYS A 189 -15.18 11.91 23.82
CA CYS A 189 -16.07 11.10 22.98
C CYS A 189 -16.20 11.66 21.56
N ILE A 190 -15.07 11.84 20.86
CA ILE A 190 -15.04 12.30 19.47
C ILE A 190 -14.66 11.15 18.53
N ILE A 191 -15.46 10.97 17.48
CA ILE A 191 -15.28 9.97 16.43
C ILE A 191 -14.89 10.68 15.14
N ILE A 192 -13.87 10.17 14.44
CA ILE A 192 -13.50 10.63 13.10
C ILE A 192 -13.95 9.56 12.10
N SER A 193 -14.67 9.97 11.07
CA SER A 193 -15.31 9.07 10.10
C SER A 193 -15.26 9.61 8.68
N GLY A 194 -15.43 8.73 7.71
CA GLY A 194 -15.55 9.08 6.30
C GLY A 194 -15.68 7.86 5.41
N ASP A 195 -16.14 8.04 4.18
CA ASP A 195 -16.31 6.98 3.18
C ASP A 195 -15.27 7.11 2.05
N SER A 196 -14.83 5.99 1.48
CA SER A 196 -13.92 5.99 0.32
C SER A 196 -12.66 6.87 0.56
N ALA A 197 -12.44 7.90 -0.26
CA ALA A 197 -11.37 8.88 -0.08
C ALA A 197 -11.43 9.63 1.27
N GLY A 198 -12.63 9.91 1.77
CA GLY A 198 -12.83 10.49 3.11
C GLY A 198 -12.45 9.52 4.22
N GLY A 199 -12.66 8.21 4.02
CA GLY A 199 -12.18 7.18 4.94
C GLY A 199 -10.65 7.10 5.00
N ASN A 200 -9.97 7.29 3.86
CA ASN A 200 -8.51 7.42 3.83
C ASN A 200 -8.04 8.66 4.64
N LEU A 201 -8.70 9.82 4.45
CA LEU A 201 -8.40 11.02 5.23
C LEU A 201 -8.65 10.82 6.73
N ALA A 202 -9.74 10.12 7.09
CA ALA A 202 -10.08 9.80 8.47
C ALA A 202 -8.98 8.97 9.13
N ALA A 203 -8.53 7.91 8.45
CA ALA A 203 -7.44 7.08 8.93
C ALA A 203 -6.13 7.88 9.09
N ALA A 204 -5.77 8.70 8.10
CA ALA A 204 -4.54 9.51 8.14
C ALA A 204 -4.54 10.55 9.27
N VAL A 205 -5.68 11.22 9.51
CA VAL A 205 -5.84 12.18 10.60
C VAL A 205 -5.76 11.47 11.95
N CYS A 206 -6.47 10.35 12.13
CA CYS A 206 -6.39 9.55 13.36
C CYS A 206 -4.95 9.13 13.68
N GLN A 207 -4.22 8.61 12.70
CA GLN A 207 -2.81 8.21 12.88
C GLN A 207 -1.95 9.40 13.31
N THR A 208 -2.13 10.56 12.69
CA THR A 208 -1.37 11.76 13.02
C THR A 208 -1.64 12.25 14.43
N LEU A 209 -2.90 12.29 14.85
CA LEU A 209 -3.28 12.68 16.21
C LEU A 209 -2.71 11.71 17.24
N PHE A 210 -2.78 10.40 16.96
CA PHE A 210 -2.21 9.38 17.83
C PHE A 210 -0.69 9.49 17.96
N ILE A 211 0.03 9.71 16.85
CA ILE A 211 1.49 9.89 16.86
C ILE A 211 1.87 11.14 17.63
N LYS A 212 1.12 12.23 17.47
CA LYS A 212 1.37 13.48 18.22
C LYS A 212 1.22 13.30 19.72
N ASP A 213 0.28 12.48 20.16
CA ASP A 213 0.01 12.23 21.58
C ASP A 213 1.01 11.24 22.20
N THR A 214 1.32 10.14 21.49
CA THR A 214 2.10 9.02 22.05
C THR A 214 3.57 8.96 21.62
N GLY A 215 3.95 9.75 20.60
CA GLY A 215 5.26 9.66 19.96
C GLY A 215 5.51 8.36 19.19
N LYS A 216 4.50 7.50 19.04
CA LYS A 216 4.60 6.17 18.39
C LYS A 216 3.52 5.99 17.32
N PRO A 217 3.79 5.22 16.25
CA PRO A 217 2.76 4.88 15.28
C PRO A 217 1.65 4.05 15.93
N SER A 218 0.40 4.31 15.53
CA SER A 218 -0.76 3.56 15.99
C SER A 218 -0.71 2.12 15.47
N ASN A 219 -0.91 1.14 16.35
CA ASN A 219 -1.18 -0.22 15.94
C ASN A 219 -2.62 -0.30 15.42
N SER A 220 -2.79 -0.68 14.15
CA SER A 220 -4.12 -0.96 13.61
C SER A 220 -4.81 -2.03 14.45
N ILE A 221 -6.13 -1.92 14.63
CA ILE A 221 -6.95 -3.00 15.21
C ILE A 221 -6.76 -4.32 14.45
N TYR A 222 -6.47 -4.26 13.14
CA TYR A 222 -6.11 -5.44 12.35
C TYR A 222 -4.79 -6.08 12.77
N GLY A 223 -3.89 -5.38 13.46
CA GLY A 223 -2.65 -5.96 13.98
C GLY A 223 -2.83 -6.64 15.33
N THR A 224 -3.76 -6.15 16.16
CA THR A 224 -4.09 -6.74 17.48
C THR A 224 -5.04 -7.92 17.38
N ASP A 225 -6.01 -7.88 16.45
CA ASP A 225 -7.00 -8.95 16.26
C ASP A 225 -6.58 -9.97 15.18
N PHE A 226 -5.45 -9.75 14.49
CA PHE A 226 -4.90 -10.77 13.61
C PHE A 226 -4.36 -11.93 14.43
N ILE A 227 -5.24 -12.89 14.66
CA ILE A 227 -4.86 -14.23 15.08
C ILE A 227 -4.12 -14.84 13.89
N ARG A 228 -2.79 -14.87 13.97
CA ARG A 228 -1.98 -15.66 13.04
C ARG A 228 -2.38 -17.12 13.24
N PHE A 229 -3.20 -17.66 12.35
CA PHE A 229 -3.47 -19.10 12.30
C PHE A 229 -2.21 -19.79 11.79
N PRO A 230 -1.38 -20.39 12.67
CA PRO A 230 -0.07 -20.92 12.27
C PRO A 230 -0.23 -22.08 11.29
N ASP A 231 -1.36 -22.79 11.39
CA ASP A 231 -1.69 -23.97 10.61
C ASP A 231 -2.58 -23.68 9.39
N HIS A 232 -3.07 -22.44 9.24
CA HIS A 232 -3.85 -22.08 8.06
C HIS A 232 -2.92 -21.86 6.86
N ARG A 233 -2.66 -22.94 6.13
CA ARG A 233 -2.15 -22.83 4.77
C ARG A 233 -3.27 -22.25 3.90
N ILE A 234 -3.08 -21.03 3.43
CA ILE A 234 -3.91 -20.47 2.34
C ILE A 234 -4.00 -21.54 1.26
N ASP A 235 -5.21 -21.94 0.90
CA ASP A 235 -5.43 -22.97 -0.12
C ASP A 235 -4.55 -22.66 -1.33
N GLN A 236 -3.63 -23.59 -1.64
CA GLN A 236 -2.70 -23.44 -2.75
C GLN A 236 -3.44 -23.19 -4.06
N THR A 237 -4.68 -23.65 -4.17
CA THR A 237 -5.58 -23.44 -5.30
C THR A 237 -6.04 -21.99 -5.38
N VAL A 238 -6.48 -21.39 -4.27
CA VAL A 238 -6.86 -19.96 -4.21
C VAL A 238 -5.64 -19.09 -4.50
N ARG A 239 -4.48 -19.39 -3.90
CA ARG A 239 -3.22 -18.65 -4.16
C ARG A 239 -2.81 -18.76 -5.63
N ARG A 240 -2.84 -19.96 -6.23
CA ARG A 240 -2.54 -20.16 -7.65
C ARG A 240 -3.54 -19.44 -8.55
N THR A 241 -4.82 -19.46 -8.20
CA THR A 241 -5.86 -18.79 -8.98
C THR A 241 -5.66 -17.27 -8.97
N ILE A 242 -5.36 -16.69 -7.80
CA ILE A 242 -5.04 -15.25 -7.68
C ILE A 242 -3.76 -14.89 -8.42
N MET A 243 -2.70 -15.71 -8.29
CA MET A 243 -1.45 -15.48 -9.04
C MET A 243 -1.65 -15.57 -10.55
N LYS A 244 -2.40 -16.57 -11.05
CA LYS A 244 -2.76 -16.66 -12.47
C LYS A 244 -3.61 -15.48 -12.96
N LYS A 245 -4.48 -14.95 -12.10
CA LYS A 245 -5.34 -13.79 -12.44
C LYS A 245 -4.57 -12.48 -12.45
N LEU A 246 -3.44 -12.42 -11.73
CA LEU A 246 -2.51 -11.28 -11.66
C LEU A 246 -1.27 -11.44 -12.54
N ASP A 247 -1.05 -12.62 -13.12
CA ASP A 247 -0.01 -12.86 -14.13
C ASP A 247 -0.39 -12.06 -15.38
N GLY A 248 0.11 -10.83 -15.43
CA GLY A 248 0.12 -10.03 -16.64
C GLY A 248 0.98 -10.68 -17.72
N LEU A 249 1.10 -10.00 -18.86
CA LEU A 249 2.00 -10.44 -19.93
C LEU A 249 3.41 -10.69 -19.36
N PRO A 250 4.01 -11.87 -19.58
CA PRO A 250 5.39 -12.13 -19.19
C PRO A 250 6.31 -11.00 -19.62
N LYS A 251 7.25 -10.59 -18.75
CA LYS A 251 8.22 -9.52 -19.03
C LYS A 251 8.91 -9.69 -20.39
N GLN A 252 9.11 -10.93 -20.83
CA GLN A 252 9.66 -11.25 -22.13
C GLN A 252 8.89 -10.53 -23.25
N HIS A 253 7.56 -10.58 -23.29
CA HIS A 253 6.76 -9.91 -24.33
C HIS A 253 6.74 -8.38 -24.22
N LEU A 254 7.05 -7.82 -23.05
CA LEU A 254 7.09 -6.37 -22.84
C LEU A 254 8.46 -5.75 -23.17
N PHE A 255 9.54 -6.52 -23.03
CA PHE A 255 10.90 -6.01 -23.05
C PHE A 255 11.83 -6.70 -24.08
N THR A 256 11.38 -7.74 -24.80
CA THR A 256 12.14 -8.27 -25.93
C THR A 256 11.77 -7.52 -27.20
N GLN A 257 12.78 -7.00 -27.90
CA GLN A 257 12.67 -6.67 -29.32
C GLN A 257 13.28 -7.84 -30.10
N HIS A 258 12.63 -8.22 -31.20
CA HIS A 258 13.14 -9.22 -32.15
C HIS A 258 13.31 -10.66 -31.61
N GLU A 259 12.53 -11.05 -30.59
CA GLU A 259 12.55 -12.41 -30.01
C GLU A 259 13.91 -12.84 -29.43
N GLU A 260 14.83 -11.89 -29.19
CA GLU A 260 16.13 -12.21 -28.63
C GLU A 260 16.10 -12.32 -27.10
N PRO A 261 16.65 -13.39 -26.51
CA PRO A 261 16.72 -13.52 -25.07
C PRO A 261 17.78 -12.58 -24.49
N SER A 262 17.52 -12.00 -23.32
CA SER A 262 18.40 -11.00 -22.68
C SER A 262 19.79 -11.53 -22.30
N ASN A 263 20.00 -12.84 -22.32
CA ASN A 263 21.25 -13.51 -21.95
C ASN A 263 22.20 -13.73 -23.13
N ARG A 264 21.85 -13.25 -24.33
CA ARG A 264 22.58 -13.58 -25.56
C ARG A 264 23.84 -12.72 -25.77
N ASN A 265 23.90 -11.53 -25.17
CA ASN A 265 24.99 -10.56 -25.36
C ASN A 265 25.84 -10.47 -24.09
N LEU A 266 26.80 -11.38 -23.94
CA LEU A 266 27.63 -11.50 -22.73
C LEU A 266 29.05 -10.94 -22.91
N VAL A 267 29.48 -10.70 -24.15
CA VAL A 267 30.80 -10.14 -24.47
C VAL A 267 30.67 -8.63 -24.63
N THR A 268 31.48 -7.88 -23.88
CA THR A 268 31.55 -6.42 -24.00
C THR A 268 32.49 -6.03 -25.13
N GLN A 269 32.34 -4.81 -25.67
CA GLN A 269 33.28 -4.28 -26.66
C GLN A 269 34.72 -4.20 -26.14
N TYR A 270 34.89 -3.99 -24.82
CA TYR A 270 36.20 -4.02 -24.17
C TYR A 270 36.79 -5.44 -24.20
N ASP A 271 36.01 -6.43 -23.79
CA ASP A 271 36.42 -7.85 -23.81
C ASP A 271 36.83 -8.28 -25.24
N ASP A 272 36.00 -7.96 -26.23
CA ASP A 272 36.29 -8.20 -27.65
C ASP A 272 37.58 -7.51 -28.13
N HIS A 273 37.78 -6.24 -27.76
CA HIS A 273 38.95 -5.48 -28.21
C HIS A 273 40.28 -6.13 -27.76
N TYR A 274 40.32 -6.63 -26.54
CA TYR A 274 41.54 -7.20 -25.95
C TYR A 274 41.70 -8.70 -26.19
N ASN A 275 40.61 -9.48 -26.13
CA ASN A 275 40.64 -10.93 -26.28
C ASN A 275 40.34 -11.42 -27.72
N ARG A 276 39.96 -10.51 -28.62
CA ARG A 276 39.72 -10.75 -30.06
C ARG A 276 38.71 -11.84 -30.35
N HIS A 277 37.54 -11.75 -29.71
CA HIS A 277 36.41 -12.64 -30.00
C HIS A 277 35.94 -12.44 -31.47
N GLY A 278 35.75 -13.51 -32.23
CA GLY A 278 35.18 -13.47 -33.59
C GLY A 278 35.68 -12.38 -34.55
N TYR A 279 37.01 -12.26 -34.80
CA TYR A 279 37.57 -11.28 -35.74
C TYR A 279 36.99 -11.38 -37.16
N ASN A 280 36.17 -10.40 -37.57
CA ASN A 280 35.65 -10.26 -38.94
C ASN A 280 36.13 -8.92 -39.56
N PRO A 281 37.07 -8.93 -40.51
CA PRO A 281 37.70 -7.71 -41.05
C PRO A 281 36.83 -6.91 -42.03
N VAL A 282 35.63 -7.39 -42.37
CA VAL A 282 34.78 -6.81 -43.43
C VAL A 282 33.82 -5.72 -42.94
N LEU A 283 33.68 -5.54 -41.62
CA LEU A 283 32.71 -4.59 -41.07
C LEU A 283 33.33 -3.18 -40.93
N PRO A 284 32.67 -2.13 -41.43
CA PRO A 284 33.16 -0.76 -41.30
C PRO A 284 33.17 -0.33 -39.82
N PRO A 285 34.21 0.38 -39.36
CA PRO A 285 34.42 0.71 -37.96
C PRO A 285 33.53 1.83 -37.43
N LEU A 286 32.79 2.54 -38.31
CA LEU A 286 31.90 3.65 -37.94
C LEU A 286 30.65 3.65 -38.82
N ARG A 287 29.51 3.98 -38.22
CA ARG A 287 28.22 4.14 -38.90
C ARG A 287 28.27 5.24 -39.96
N ARG A 288 27.88 4.90 -41.20
CA ARG A 288 27.81 5.83 -42.34
C ARG A 288 26.40 5.91 -42.90
N TRP A 289 25.90 7.12 -43.16
CA TRP A 289 24.60 7.34 -43.78
C TRP A 289 24.63 6.94 -45.27
N ASN A 290 23.63 6.18 -45.72
CA ASN A 290 23.43 5.88 -47.13
C ASN A 290 22.19 6.62 -47.66
N GLY A 291 22.42 7.66 -48.46
CA GLY A 291 21.36 8.51 -49.01
C GLY A 291 20.43 7.83 -50.02
N GLN A 292 20.84 6.73 -50.65
CA GLN A 292 19.98 5.97 -51.57
C GLN A 292 19.02 5.05 -50.81
N LYS A 293 19.45 4.50 -49.67
CA LYS A 293 18.63 3.63 -48.81
C LYS A 293 17.87 4.41 -47.72
N LEU A 294 18.16 5.71 -47.57
CA LEU A 294 17.66 6.56 -46.50
C LEU A 294 17.81 5.89 -45.11
N ALA A 295 18.95 5.21 -44.90
CA ALA A 295 19.22 4.47 -43.68
C ALA A 295 20.72 4.52 -43.33
N TRP A 296 21.01 4.32 -42.05
CA TRP A 296 22.37 4.11 -41.58
C TRP A 296 22.84 2.71 -41.95
N LEU A 297 24.05 2.60 -42.53
CA LEU A 297 24.65 1.29 -42.77
C LEU A 297 25.04 0.64 -41.43
N PRO A 298 24.86 -0.69 -41.30
CA PRO A 298 25.24 -1.42 -40.09
C PRO A 298 26.73 -1.25 -39.75
N GLU A 299 27.01 -1.06 -38.47
CA GLU A 299 28.35 -1.02 -37.89
C GLU A 299 28.68 -2.35 -37.19
N LYS A 300 29.95 -2.60 -36.86
CA LYS A 300 30.36 -3.74 -36.03
C LYS A 300 29.52 -3.90 -34.76
N SER A 301 29.12 -2.79 -34.10
CA SER A 301 28.29 -2.83 -32.88
C SER A 301 26.86 -3.34 -33.10
N ASP A 302 26.36 -3.30 -34.35
CA ASP A 302 25.02 -3.77 -34.70
C ASP A 302 24.98 -5.31 -34.87
N PHE A 303 26.15 -5.97 -34.83
CA PHE A 303 26.28 -7.43 -34.86
C PHE A 303 26.82 -7.92 -33.50
N PRO A 304 25.93 -8.35 -32.59
CA PRO A 304 26.36 -8.84 -31.28
C PRO A 304 27.23 -10.09 -31.40
N ILE A 305 28.23 -10.19 -30.53
CA ILE A 305 29.13 -11.35 -30.45
C ILE A 305 28.47 -12.40 -29.57
N PHE A 306 28.20 -13.57 -30.15
CA PHE A 306 27.53 -14.70 -29.49
C PHE A 306 28.52 -15.72 -28.90
N GLU A 307 29.58 -15.24 -28.26
CA GLU A 307 30.58 -16.07 -27.59
C GLU A 307 30.37 -16.05 -26.06
N PRO A 308 30.81 -17.08 -25.32
CA PRO A 308 30.81 -17.02 -23.86
C PRO A 308 31.73 -15.88 -23.38
N PRO A 309 31.40 -15.23 -22.24
CA PRO A 309 32.22 -14.15 -21.70
C PRO A 309 33.58 -14.68 -21.22
N THR A 310 34.63 -13.88 -21.36
CA THR A 310 35.93 -14.24 -20.79
C THR A 310 35.86 -14.21 -19.26
N ASN A 311 36.16 -15.35 -18.63
CA ASN A 311 35.97 -15.54 -17.19
C ASN A 311 37.28 -15.69 -16.40
N TYR A 312 38.43 -15.86 -17.06
CA TYR A 312 39.76 -16.04 -16.44
C TYR A 312 39.80 -16.96 -15.19
N GLY A 313 38.95 -17.99 -15.10
CA GLY A 313 38.90 -18.92 -13.96
C GLY A 313 38.07 -18.48 -12.75
N LEU A 314 37.43 -17.30 -12.79
CA LEU A 314 36.67 -16.74 -11.66
C LEU A 314 35.42 -17.57 -11.34
N PHE A 315 34.70 -18.03 -12.37
CA PHE A 315 33.52 -18.88 -12.19
C PHE A 315 33.88 -20.21 -11.52
N GLU A 316 34.97 -20.85 -11.91
CA GLU A 316 35.45 -22.08 -11.27
C GLU A 316 35.81 -21.83 -9.80
N GLN A 317 36.42 -20.68 -9.49
CA GLN A 317 36.74 -20.28 -8.13
C GLN A 317 35.48 -20.03 -7.28
N LEU A 318 34.49 -19.33 -7.81
CA LEU A 318 33.23 -19.05 -7.13
C LEU A 318 32.39 -20.31 -6.96
N MET A 319 32.33 -21.17 -7.98
CA MET A 319 31.67 -22.47 -7.91
C MET A 319 32.28 -23.33 -6.81
N LYS A 320 33.62 -23.40 -6.72
CA LYS A 320 34.30 -24.08 -5.60
C LYS A 320 33.91 -23.49 -4.25
N LYS A 321 33.81 -22.16 -4.14
CA LYS A 321 33.41 -21.48 -2.89
C LYS A 321 31.95 -21.78 -2.50
N TRP A 322 31.04 -21.84 -3.47
CA TRP A 322 29.62 -22.12 -3.22
C TRP A 322 29.33 -23.58 -2.93
N THR A 323 30.03 -24.51 -3.59
CA THR A 323 29.90 -25.94 -3.32
C THR A 323 30.62 -26.39 -2.06
N HIS A 324 31.56 -25.58 -1.55
CA HIS A 324 32.15 -25.77 -0.23
C HIS A 324 31.15 -25.40 0.87
N GLN A 325 30.12 -26.24 1.05
CA GLN A 325 29.42 -26.32 2.33
C GLN A 325 30.42 -26.85 3.36
N GLU A 326 30.74 -26.07 4.39
CA GLU A 326 31.50 -26.55 5.54
C GLU A 326 30.70 -27.67 6.22
N ALA A 327 30.91 -28.91 5.80
CA ALA A 327 30.45 -30.10 6.50
C ALA A 327 31.33 -30.31 7.74
N GLY A 328 31.20 -29.41 8.71
CA GLY A 328 31.97 -29.41 9.94
C GLY A 328 31.18 -28.72 11.05
N VAL A 329 31.34 -29.22 12.28
CA VAL A 329 30.79 -28.62 13.50
C VAL A 329 31.04 -27.11 13.48
N MET A 330 30.02 -26.32 13.84
CA MET A 330 30.05 -24.85 13.87
C MET A 330 31.19 -24.37 14.78
N ASN A 331 32.40 -24.23 14.22
CA ASN A 331 33.55 -23.75 14.96
C ASN A 331 33.50 -22.23 14.97
N SER A 332 33.66 -21.62 16.15
CA SER A 332 33.71 -20.16 16.23
C SER A 332 34.94 -19.66 15.45
N VAL A 333 34.84 -18.46 14.89
CA VAL A 333 35.97 -17.79 14.20
C VAL A 333 37.21 -17.76 15.10
N TYR A 334 37.04 -17.61 16.41
CA TYR A 334 38.12 -17.68 17.39
C TYR A 334 38.78 -19.05 17.44
N THR A 335 38.00 -20.14 17.44
CA THR A 335 38.52 -21.52 17.51
C THR A 335 39.29 -21.92 16.25
N VAL A 336 38.87 -21.42 15.08
CA VAL A 336 39.54 -21.69 13.80
C VAL A 336 40.81 -20.84 13.64
N SER A 337 40.80 -19.61 14.17
CA SER A 337 41.89 -18.65 13.96
C SER A 337 42.99 -18.72 15.03
N TYR A 338 42.69 -19.26 16.22
CA TYR A 338 43.65 -19.40 17.32
C TYR A 338 44.04 -20.85 17.51
N GLU A 339 45.29 -21.20 17.19
CA GLU A 339 45.86 -22.48 17.60
C GLU A 339 45.98 -22.51 19.14
N MET A 340 45.57 -23.63 19.76
CA MET A 340 45.75 -23.80 21.20
C MET A 340 47.24 -23.76 21.54
N PRO A 341 47.70 -22.84 22.41
CA PRO A 341 49.09 -22.79 22.82
C PRO A 341 49.47 -24.10 23.55
N PRO A 342 50.74 -24.53 23.45
CA PRO A 342 51.19 -25.77 24.07
C PRO A 342 50.97 -25.73 25.59
N VAL A 343 50.74 -26.89 26.20
CA VAL A 343 50.44 -27.02 27.64
C VAL A 343 51.52 -26.37 28.53
N SER A 344 52.75 -26.28 28.05
CA SER A 344 53.87 -25.58 28.71
C SER A 344 53.68 -24.06 28.87
N ALA A 345 52.79 -23.44 28.08
CA ALA A 345 52.45 -22.02 28.20
C ALA A 345 51.51 -21.73 29.38
N PHE A 346 50.86 -22.75 29.94
CA PHE A 346 49.99 -22.60 31.11
C PHE A 346 50.79 -22.76 32.40
N ALA A 347 50.71 -21.78 33.31
CA ALA A 347 51.43 -21.81 34.57
C ALA A 347 50.97 -22.97 35.47
N VAL A 348 51.89 -23.86 35.85
CA VAL A 348 51.62 -24.95 36.80
C VAL A 348 51.47 -24.37 38.20
N ARG A 349 50.30 -24.57 38.82
CA ARG A 349 49.99 -24.13 40.18
C ARG A 349 50.82 -24.94 41.19
N ARG A 350 51.95 -24.39 41.67
CA ARG A 350 52.71 -24.99 42.78
C ARG A 350 51.88 -24.89 44.07
N ARG A 351 51.51 -26.04 44.66
CA ARG A 351 50.89 -26.09 45.99
C ARG A 351 51.96 -25.76 47.06
N PRO A 352 51.68 -24.86 48.04
CA PRO A 352 52.63 -24.57 49.11
C PRO A 352 52.70 -25.73 50.12
N VAL A 353 53.92 -26.11 50.51
CA VAL A 353 54.19 -27.07 51.60
C VAL A 353 53.97 -26.35 52.93
N THR A 354 52.91 -26.70 53.67
CA THR A 354 52.69 -26.22 55.03
C THR A 354 53.25 -27.23 56.03
N ASN A 355 54.44 -26.96 56.55
CA ASN A 355 54.95 -27.56 57.77
C ASN A 355 54.30 -26.85 58.96
N TYR A 356 53.42 -27.51 59.71
CA TYR A 356 53.21 -27.17 61.12
C TYR A 356 52.80 -28.41 61.93
N HIS A 357 53.66 -28.74 62.88
CA HIS A 357 53.32 -29.45 64.10
C HIS A 357 52.08 -28.82 64.77
N ARG A 358 51.09 -29.63 65.14
CA ARG A 358 50.57 -29.62 66.53
C ARG A 358 49.71 -30.84 66.87
N SER A 359 50.00 -31.34 68.07
CA SER A 359 49.26 -32.32 68.88
C SER A 359 47.80 -31.92 69.17
N PRO A 360 46.98 -32.84 69.71
CA PRO A 360 45.55 -32.92 69.40
C PRO A 360 44.61 -32.39 70.48
N ARG A 361 43.38 -32.13 70.03
CA ARG A 361 42.06 -32.43 70.63
C ARG A 361 41.11 -31.25 70.88
N ASP A 362 39.90 -31.56 70.42
CA ASP A 362 38.56 -31.19 70.86
C ASP A 362 38.01 -29.80 70.58
N GLY A 363 36.93 -29.80 69.80
CA GLY A 363 35.75 -29.04 70.17
C GLY A 363 35.19 -28.10 69.12
N GLN A 364 34.12 -28.56 68.47
CA GLN A 364 32.96 -27.80 68.02
C GLN A 364 32.94 -27.20 66.60
N HIS A 365 31.78 -27.47 65.99
CA HIS A 365 31.31 -27.19 64.64
C HIS A 365 31.08 -25.70 64.34
N LEU A 366 31.30 -25.32 63.08
CA LEU A 366 30.31 -24.62 62.24
C LEU A 366 30.64 -24.77 60.75
N PRO A 367 29.66 -24.62 59.83
CA PRO A 367 29.65 -25.31 58.54
C PRO A 367 29.80 -24.40 57.30
N HIS A 368 29.83 -25.11 56.17
CA HIS A 368 29.52 -24.72 54.79
C HIS A 368 30.51 -23.86 54.03
N ASN A 369 31.33 -24.55 53.24
CA ASN A 369 31.86 -24.02 52.00
C ASN A 369 31.58 -24.97 50.83
N LEU A 370 31.41 -24.32 49.68
CA LEU A 370 31.37 -24.84 48.33
C LEU A 370 32.24 -26.07 48.05
N SER A 371 31.77 -26.87 47.08
CA SER A 371 32.46 -27.22 45.83
C SER A 371 32.61 -28.71 45.53
N ALA A 372 32.60 -28.93 44.22
CA ALA A 372 33.21 -30.03 43.47
C ALA A 372 32.36 -31.31 43.37
N SER A 373 31.79 -31.66 42.20
CA SER A 373 32.38 -31.91 40.87
C SER A 373 33.43 -33.02 40.89
N LEU A 374 33.12 -34.13 40.22
CA LEU A 374 33.94 -35.25 39.70
C LEU A 374 32.90 -36.34 39.35
N GLU A 375 32.79 -37.03 38.21
CA GLU A 375 33.63 -37.40 37.06
C GLU A 375 32.62 -37.80 35.93
N CYS A 376 32.83 -37.45 34.66
CA CYS A 376 33.52 -38.24 33.63
C CYS A 376 33.15 -39.75 33.62
N ASP A 377 32.46 -40.22 32.56
CA ASP A 377 33.12 -40.95 31.46
C ASP A 377 32.15 -41.62 30.47
N GLY A 378 32.53 -41.57 29.19
CA GLY A 378 32.50 -42.73 28.28
C GLY A 378 31.16 -43.34 27.85
N ALA A 379 30.68 -42.97 26.66
CA ALA A 379 29.78 -43.81 25.86
C ALA A 379 30.48 -45.13 25.44
N PRO A 380 29.77 -46.25 25.12
CA PRO A 380 29.18 -46.38 23.77
C PRO A 380 27.93 -47.29 23.60
N LYS A 381 27.20 -47.00 22.51
CA LYS A 381 26.49 -47.88 21.54
C LYS A 381 25.42 -48.91 21.97
N CYS A 382 24.29 -48.76 21.27
CA CYS A 382 23.43 -49.78 20.62
C CYS A 382 22.66 -50.80 21.48
N LEU A 383 21.32 -50.77 21.42
CA LEU A 383 20.51 -51.74 20.66
C LEU A 383 19.00 -51.42 20.75
N GLN A 384 18.30 -51.65 19.64
CA GLN A 384 16.85 -51.55 19.47
C GLN A 384 16.09 -52.75 20.09
N ALA A 385 14.83 -52.45 20.43
CA ALA A 385 13.61 -53.30 20.33
C ALA A 385 13.40 -54.45 21.34
N PRO A 386 12.18 -55.00 21.49
CA PRO A 386 10.82 -54.46 21.25
C PRO A 386 9.85 -54.67 22.45
N GLY A 387 8.66 -54.10 22.34
CA GLY A 387 7.46 -54.39 23.14
C GLY A 387 6.24 -53.76 22.50
#